data_AF-A0A840V695-F1
#
_entry.id   AF-A0A840V695-F1
#
_cell.length_a   1.000
_cell.length_b   1.000
_cell.length_c   1.000
_cell.angle_alpha   90.00
_cell.angle_beta   90.00
_cell.angle_gamma   90.00
#
_symmetry.space_group_name_H-M   'P 1'
#
loop_
_entity.id
_entity.type
_entity.pdbx_description
1 polymer ?
#
loop_
_entity_poly.entity_id
_entity_poly.type
_entity_poly.pdbx_seq_one_letter_code
_entity_poly.pdbx_strand_id
1 'polypeptide(L)'
;MRFLIPALAALFLASCGSNIALVSKDRARDGSSYSRNMVGSSVYATANPSASVVKSGLTKPRDKHGMPLYNSERVRYVRTTAYTCSESDHLEYGSMNAAGTPLRYTSQVRSAAADWSVYPVGTKFRIKGMPQLFVVDDYGSALTGTGTIDIYTPTRGHMDAWGCRKVEIAIVQWGSYARSAEILAKRTGFTHCRQMYAAIQGKMNRGYATASR
;
A
#
# COMPACT_ATOMS: atom_id res chain seq x y z
N MET A 1 28.63 -22.11 -61.40
CA MET A 1 28.93 -22.97 -60.24
C MET A 1 28.03 -22.53 -59.09
N ARG A 2 27.24 -23.47 -58.54
CA ARG A 2 26.37 -23.27 -57.37
C ARG A 2 27.22 -23.40 -56.10
N PHE A 3 27.05 -22.52 -55.12
CA PHE A 3 27.35 -22.84 -53.72
C PHE A 3 26.32 -22.18 -52.78
N LEU A 4 25.79 -23.02 -51.88
CA LEU A 4 24.81 -22.75 -50.83
C LEU A 4 25.48 -22.10 -49.59
N ILE A 5 24.82 -21.07 -49.01
CA ILE A 5 24.30 -20.92 -47.61
C ILE A 5 25.15 -21.55 -46.46
N PRO A 6 25.42 -20.87 -45.30
CA PRO A 6 24.36 -20.26 -44.46
C PRO A 6 24.58 -18.90 -43.80
N ALA A 7 23.42 -18.27 -43.55
CA ALA A 7 23.21 -17.11 -42.71
C ALA A 7 23.48 -17.43 -41.23
N LEU A 8 24.27 -16.57 -40.59
CA LEU A 8 24.50 -16.58 -39.14
C LEU A 8 23.51 -15.61 -38.49
N ALA A 9 22.45 -16.15 -37.89
CA ALA A 9 21.52 -15.39 -37.07
C ALA A 9 22.16 -15.10 -35.71
N ALA A 10 22.46 -13.83 -35.44
CA ALA A 10 22.89 -13.37 -34.13
C ALA A 10 21.65 -13.12 -33.24
N LEU A 11 21.27 -14.12 -32.45
CA LEU A 11 20.48 -13.91 -31.23
C LEU A 11 21.47 -13.66 -30.09
N PHE A 12 21.37 -12.54 -29.37
CA PHE A 12 21.64 -12.53 -27.92
C PHE A 12 20.91 -11.35 -27.22
N LEU A 13 19.76 -11.72 -26.65
CA LEU A 13 19.20 -11.38 -25.34
C LEU A 13 18.96 -9.90 -24.98
N ALA A 14 17.74 -9.46 -25.27
CA ALA A 14 17.05 -8.50 -24.42
C ALA A 14 16.87 -9.12 -23.02
N SER A 15 17.53 -8.53 -22.02
CA SER A 15 17.32 -8.84 -20.60
C SER A 15 15.94 -8.34 -20.18
N CYS A 16 14.92 -9.16 -20.38
CA CYS A 16 13.62 -9.00 -19.75
C CYS A 16 13.78 -9.31 -18.26
N GLY A 17 14.06 -8.29 -17.47
CA GLY A 17 13.97 -8.35 -16.01
C GLY A 17 12.53 -8.62 -15.57
N SER A 18 12.16 -9.89 -15.53
CA SER A 18 10.90 -10.36 -14.96
C SER A 18 10.89 -10.16 -13.45
N ASN A 19 10.51 -8.96 -12.99
CA ASN A 19 10.17 -8.70 -11.58
C ASN A 19 8.73 -8.19 -11.42
N ILE A 20 7.82 -8.72 -12.25
CA ILE A 20 6.39 -8.65 -11.99
C ILE A 20 6.03 -9.88 -11.18
N ALA A 21 6.09 -9.77 -9.85
CA ALA A 21 5.33 -10.68 -9.01
C ALA A 21 3.86 -10.20 -8.99
N LEU A 22 3.17 -10.39 -10.12
CA LEU A 22 1.72 -10.59 -10.11
C LEU A 22 1.52 -11.96 -9.46
N VAL A 23 1.42 -11.98 -8.13
CA VAL A 23 1.23 -13.25 -7.41
C VAL A 23 -0.22 -13.65 -7.59
N SER A 24 -0.45 -14.67 -8.43
CA SER A 24 -1.75 -15.32 -8.54
C SER A 24 -2.09 -16.04 -7.22
N LYS A 25 -3.37 -16.16 -6.91
CA LYS A 25 -3.92 -16.77 -5.68
C LYS A 25 -3.36 -18.17 -5.41
N ASP A 26 -3.16 -18.96 -6.45
CA ASP A 26 -2.65 -20.33 -6.34
C ASP A 26 -1.21 -20.35 -5.81
N ARG A 27 -0.39 -19.37 -6.20
CA ARG A 27 0.98 -19.21 -5.68
C ARG A 27 1.02 -18.68 -4.25
N ALA A 28 0.04 -17.86 -3.86
CA ALA A 28 -0.08 -17.37 -2.48
C ALA A 28 -0.49 -18.48 -1.49
N ARG A 29 -1.29 -19.47 -1.94
CA ARG A 29 -1.70 -20.64 -1.15
C ARG A 29 -0.62 -21.71 -1.06
N ASP A 30 0.07 -22.00 -2.16
CA ASP A 30 1.09 -23.06 -2.24
C ASP A 30 2.46 -22.61 -1.67
N GLY A 31 2.70 -21.29 -1.58
CA GLY A 31 3.91 -20.69 -1.01
C GLY A 31 4.11 -20.90 0.51
N SER A 32 3.16 -21.53 1.21
CA SER A 32 3.25 -21.86 2.64
C SER A 32 4.49 -22.69 2.99
N SER A 33 4.87 -23.62 2.10
CA SER A 33 6.00 -24.54 2.32
C SER A 33 7.33 -23.96 1.82
N TYR A 34 7.31 -23.13 0.78
CA TYR A 34 8.52 -22.55 0.17
C TYR A 34 8.99 -21.25 0.87
N SER A 35 8.09 -20.54 1.58
CA SER A 35 8.38 -19.21 2.15
C SER A 35 9.02 -19.24 3.54
N ARG A 36 8.91 -20.34 4.31
CA ARG A 36 9.43 -20.41 5.69
C ARG A 36 10.96 -20.30 5.75
N ASN A 37 11.67 -20.75 4.71
CA ASN A 37 13.13 -20.74 4.67
C ASN A 37 13.76 -19.45 4.08
N MET A 38 12.98 -18.52 3.51
CA MET A 38 13.51 -17.28 2.91
C MET A 38 13.15 -15.98 3.64
N VAL A 39 12.17 -15.97 4.56
CA VAL A 39 11.80 -14.75 5.30
C VAL A 39 12.52 -14.73 6.64
N GLY A 40 13.83 -14.49 6.60
CA GLY A 40 14.55 -14.01 7.78
C GLY A 40 14.01 -12.64 8.21
N SER A 41 14.14 -12.31 9.49
CA SER A 41 13.76 -11.01 10.10
C SER A 41 14.31 -9.77 9.34
N SER A 42 15.31 -9.96 8.47
CA SER A 42 15.93 -8.92 7.64
C SER A 42 15.07 -8.37 6.49
N VAL A 43 13.98 -9.02 6.08
CA VAL A 43 13.17 -8.57 4.92
C VAL A 43 12.40 -7.26 5.20
N TYR A 44 12.16 -6.95 6.48
CA TYR A 44 11.36 -5.79 6.92
C TYR A 44 12.10 -4.91 7.93
N ALA A 45 13.38 -4.63 7.66
CA ALA A 45 14.14 -3.67 8.44
C ALA A 45 13.56 -2.25 8.25
N THR A 46 12.97 -1.71 9.32
CA THR A 46 12.55 -0.31 9.41
C THR A 46 13.47 0.42 10.39
N ALA A 47 13.84 1.66 10.07
CA ALA A 47 14.58 2.48 11.04
C ALA A 47 13.63 3.02 12.12
N ASN A 48 14.17 3.25 13.30
CA ASN A 48 13.39 3.83 14.39
C ASN A 48 12.83 5.22 14.01
N PRO A 49 11.58 5.52 14.39
CA PRO A 49 11.03 6.85 14.25
C PRO A 49 11.90 7.89 14.96
N SER A 50 12.08 9.04 14.33
CA SER A 50 12.81 10.16 14.89
C SER A 50 12.07 10.72 16.10
N ALA A 51 12.79 11.05 17.18
CA ALA A 51 12.19 11.59 18.40
C ALA A 51 11.36 12.87 18.14
N SER A 52 11.80 13.70 17.19
CA SER A 52 11.08 14.90 16.75
C SER A 52 9.71 14.59 16.16
N VAL A 53 9.60 13.55 15.31
CA VAL A 53 8.34 13.15 14.68
C VAL A 53 7.39 12.57 15.73
N VAL A 54 7.90 11.73 16.64
CA VAL A 54 7.10 11.20 17.75
C VAL A 54 6.58 12.33 18.64
N LYS A 55 7.45 13.28 19.02
CA LYS A 55 7.08 14.46 19.82
C LYS A 55 6.04 15.33 19.11
N SER A 56 6.18 15.54 17.81
CA SER A 56 5.22 16.32 17.01
C SER A 56 3.82 15.70 16.98
N GLY A 57 3.74 14.36 17.09
CA GLY A 57 2.48 13.64 17.17
C GLY A 57 1.78 13.76 18.52
N LEU A 58 2.48 14.12 19.60
CA LEU A 58 1.88 14.14 20.95
C LEU A 58 0.79 15.19 21.11
N THR A 59 0.87 16.30 20.37
CA THR A 59 -0.08 17.41 20.43
C THR A 59 -1.25 17.26 19.46
N LYS A 60 -1.28 16.17 18.67
CA LYS A 60 -2.31 15.94 17.66
C LYS A 60 -3.52 15.21 18.26
N PRO A 61 -4.73 15.41 17.70
CA PRO A 61 -5.87 14.53 17.96
C PRO A 61 -5.49 13.07 17.71
N ARG A 62 -6.12 12.14 18.44
CA ARG A 62 -5.79 10.71 18.36
C ARG A 62 -6.95 9.91 17.79
N ASP A 63 -6.62 8.88 17.02
CA ASP A 63 -7.58 7.86 16.60
C ASP A 63 -7.85 6.83 17.71
N LYS A 64 -8.73 5.87 17.42
CA LYS A 64 -9.08 4.76 18.34
C LYS A 64 -7.91 3.85 18.73
N HIS A 65 -6.77 3.95 18.05
CA HIS A 65 -5.54 3.21 18.35
C HIS A 65 -4.50 4.07 19.08
N GLY A 66 -4.88 5.28 19.50
CA GLY A 66 -3.99 6.24 20.16
C GLY A 66 -2.97 6.88 19.21
N MET A 67 -3.14 6.74 17.90
CA MET A 67 -2.21 7.31 16.92
C MET A 67 -2.58 8.73 16.53
N PRO A 68 -1.60 9.61 16.31
CA PRO A 68 -1.85 10.99 15.91
C PRO A 68 -2.49 11.09 14.53
N LEU A 69 -3.53 11.93 14.43
CA LEU A 69 -4.16 12.35 13.20
C LEU A 69 -3.55 13.68 12.75
N TYR A 70 -2.86 13.64 11.63
CA TYR A 70 -2.16 14.79 11.04
C TYR A 70 -3.06 15.49 10.03
N ASN A 71 -2.81 16.79 9.85
CA ASN A 71 -3.48 17.59 8.84
C ASN A 71 -2.65 17.50 7.55
N SER A 72 -1.74 18.43 7.33
CA SER A 72 -0.94 18.57 6.11
C SER A 72 0.50 18.06 6.24
N GLU A 73 0.94 17.66 7.43
CA GLU A 73 2.33 17.25 7.67
C GLU A 73 2.71 16.06 6.79
N ARG A 74 3.88 16.08 6.16
CA ARG A 74 4.33 15.00 5.27
C ARG A 74 5.13 13.92 5.99
N VAL A 75 5.82 14.26 7.06
CA VAL A 75 6.53 13.30 7.91
C VAL A 75 5.65 12.98 9.10
N ARG A 76 5.36 11.69 9.32
CA ARG A 76 4.33 11.24 10.27
C ARG A 76 4.78 10.01 11.04
N TYR A 77 4.42 9.96 12.32
CA TYR A 77 4.48 8.74 13.13
C TYR A 77 3.15 7.99 13.01
N VAL A 78 3.19 6.78 12.44
CA VAL A 78 2.01 6.04 11.98
C VAL A 78 2.04 4.60 12.48
N ARG A 79 0.88 4.06 12.84
CA ARG A 79 0.69 2.62 13.06
C ARG A 79 0.50 1.93 11.71
N THR A 80 1.25 0.86 11.49
CA THR A 80 1.11 0.02 10.31
C THR A 80 0.80 -1.42 10.69
N THR A 81 -0.04 -2.06 9.90
CA THR A 81 -0.30 -3.50 9.91
C THR A 81 0.06 -4.08 8.55
N ALA A 82 -0.18 -5.39 8.35
CA ALA A 82 -0.14 -5.99 7.02
C ALA A 82 -1.39 -6.84 6.79
N TYR A 83 -1.75 -6.97 5.52
CA TYR A 83 -2.80 -7.84 5.02
C TYR A 83 -2.30 -8.68 3.83
N THR A 84 -3.05 -9.72 3.50
CA THR A 84 -2.79 -10.55 2.31
C THR A 84 -4.10 -10.95 1.64
N CYS A 85 -4.09 -11.05 0.32
CA CYS A 85 -5.24 -11.51 -0.47
C CYS A 85 -5.55 -13.01 -0.28
N SER A 86 -4.74 -13.72 0.52
CA SER A 86 -4.98 -15.12 0.90
C SER A 86 -5.88 -15.28 2.12
N GLU A 87 -6.26 -14.19 2.81
CA GLU A 87 -7.24 -14.23 3.91
C GLU A 87 -8.67 -14.47 3.39
N SER A 88 -9.48 -15.16 4.19
CA SER A 88 -10.79 -15.71 3.79
C SER A 88 -11.84 -14.65 3.45
N ASP A 89 -11.68 -13.43 3.95
CA ASP A 89 -12.55 -12.26 3.73
C ASP A 89 -12.19 -11.46 2.47
N HIS A 90 -11.08 -11.77 1.79
CA HIS A 90 -10.65 -11.14 0.54
C HIS A 90 -11.04 -11.93 -0.73
N LEU A 91 -11.85 -12.98 -0.61
CA LEU A 91 -12.17 -13.90 -1.71
C LEU A 91 -12.94 -13.25 -2.87
N GLU A 92 -13.64 -12.13 -2.65
CA GLU A 92 -14.52 -11.49 -3.64
C GLU A 92 -13.78 -10.64 -4.69
N TYR A 93 -12.59 -10.10 -4.37
CA TYR A 93 -11.85 -9.16 -5.25
C TYR A 93 -10.59 -9.77 -5.92
N GLY A 94 -10.27 -11.03 -5.63
CA GLY A 94 -9.12 -11.71 -6.22
C GLY A 94 -7.79 -10.99 -5.90
N SER A 95 -6.98 -10.73 -6.91
CA SER A 95 -5.70 -10.02 -6.80
C SER A 95 -5.79 -8.52 -7.09
N MET A 96 -7.00 -7.93 -7.05
CA MET A 96 -7.24 -6.53 -7.37
C MET A 96 -7.40 -5.69 -6.10
N ASN A 97 -6.86 -4.47 -6.11
CA ASN A 97 -7.08 -3.46 -5.08
C ASN A 97 -8.39 -2.70 -5.30
N ALA A 98 -8.82 -1.92 -4.30
CA ALA A 98 -10.02 -1.10 -4.39
C ALA A 98 -9.98 -0.05 -5.52
N ALA A 99 -8.82 0.34 -6.04
CA ALA A 99 -8.70 1.23 -7.21
C ALA A 99 -8.95 0.52 -8.56
N GLY A 100 -9.16 -0.80 -8.56
CA GLY A 100 -9.44 -1.59 -9.77
C GLY A 100 -8.18 -1.98 -10.55
N THR A 101 -7.02 -2.07 -9.89
CA THR A 101 -5.75 -2.50 -10.48
C THR A 101 -5.16 -3.68 -9.70
N PRO A 102 -4.25 -4.49 -10.27
CA PRO A 102 -3.63 -5.57 -9.53
C PRO A 102 -2.83 -5.07 -8.32
N LEU A 103 -2.90 -5.81 -7.21
CA LEU A 103 -2.08 -5.61 -6.03
C LEU A 103 -0.60 -5.76 -6.40
N ARG A 104 0.23 -4.84 -5.88
CA ARG A 104 1.67 -4.79 -6.21
C ARG A 104 2.52 -5.16 -5.01
N TYR A 105 3.44 -6.09 -5.23
CA TYR A 105 4.52 -6.39 -4.30
C TYR A 105 5.82 -6.61 -5.06
N THR A 106 6.54 -5.52 -5.32
CA THR A 106 7.82 -5.55 -6.04
C THR A 106 8.95 -5.01 -5.18
N SER A 107 10.18 -5.06 -5.69
CA SER A 107 11.35 -4.44 -5.06
C SER A 107 11.29 -2.91 -5.05
N GLN A 108 10.46 -2.30 -5.89
CA GLN A 108 10.36 -0.85 -6.05
C GLN A 108 9.06 -0.27 -5.47
N VAL A 109 7.93 -0.92 -5.75
CA VAL A 109 6.58 -0.43 -5.42
C VAL A 109 5.76 -1.50 -4.71
N ARG A 110 5.05 -1.09 -3.65
CA ARG A 110 4.13 -1.93 -2.89
C ARG A 110 2.77 -1.24 -2.70
N SER A 111 1.70 -2.01 -2.79
CA SER A 111 0.33 -1.58 -2.49
C SER A 111 0.12 -1.41 -0.98
N ALA A 112 -0.78 -0.51 -0.62
CA ALA A 112 -1.17 -0.25 0.75
C ALA A 112 -2.65 0.13 0.82
N ALA A 113 -3.29 -0.25 1.92
CA ALA A 113 -4.65 0.14 2.25
C ALA A 113 -4.64 1.23 3.32
N ALA A 114 -5.58 2.18 3.23
CA ALA A 114 -5.78 3.21 4.24
C ALA A 114 -7.21 3.77 4.20
N ASP A 115 -7.56 4.59 5.18
CA ASP A 115 -8.72 5.49 5.05
C ASP A 115 -8.44 6.56 3.98
N TRP A 116 -9.21 6.55 2.89
CA TRP A 116 -9.05 7.49 1.77
C TRP A 116 -9.42 8.94 2.09
N SER A 117 -10.11 9.20 3.19
CA SER A 117 -10.30 10.56 3.72
C SER A 117 -9.05 11.09 4.43
N VAL A 118 -8.17 10.20 4.92
CA VAL A 118 -6.89 10.54 5.54
C VAL A 118 -5.75 10.50 4.53
N TYR A 119 -5.61 9.40 3.79
CA TYR A 119 -4.64 9.21 2.72
C TYR A 119 -5.38 8.86 1.42
N PRO A 120 -5.70 9.85 0.59
CA PRO A 120 -6.49 9.61 -0.63
C PRO A 120 -5.81 8.63 -1.58
N VAL A 121 -6.63 7.97 -2.40
CA VAL A 121 -6.14 7.04 -3.42
C VAL A 121 -5.07 7.72 -4.28
N GLY A 122 -3.98 6.98 -4.50
CA GLY A 122 -2.77 7.45 -5.18
C GLY A 122 -1.73 8.12 -4.27
N THR A 123 -1.98 8.26 -2.97
CA THR A 123 -0.96 8.76 -2.02
C THR A 123 0.25 7.85 -2.03
N LYS A 124 1.44 8.42 -2.23
CA LYS A 124 2.73 7.73 -2.25
C LYS A 124 3.56 8.13 -1.05
N PHE A 125 4.12 7.16 -0.36
CA PHE A 125 4.97 7.40 0.81
C PHE A 125 6.13 6.41 0.89
N ARG A 126 7.14 6.77 1.66
CA ARG A 126 8.23 5.87 2.05
C ARG A 126 8.15 5.60 3.55
N ILE A 127 8.53 4.38 3.94
CA ILE A 127 8.75 4.02 5.34
C ILE A 127 10.23 4.20 5.62
N LYS A 128 10.58 4.87 6.72
CA LYS A 128 11.98 5.12 7.07
C LYS A 128 12.77 3.81 7.20
N GLY A 129 13.91 3.73 6.53
CA GLY A 129 14.76 2.53 6.48
C GLY A 129 14.39 1.52 5.39
N MET A 130 13.31 1.75 4.63
CA MET A 130 12.92 0.88 3.52
C MET A 130 13.11 1.58 2.16
N PRO A 131 13.63 0.89 1.14
CA PRO A 131 13.82 1.47 -0.20
C PRO A 131 12.52 1.57 -1.01
N GLN A 132 11.50 0.78 -0.66
CA GLN A 132 10.27 0.69 -1.44
C GLN A 132 9.42 1.96 -1.32
N LEU A 133 8.78 2.31 -2.44
CA LEU A 133 7.69 3.27 -2.47
C LEU A 133 6.36 2.54 -2.23
N PHE A 134 5.58 3.03 -1.29
CA PHE A 134 4.26 2.51 -1.01
C PHE A 134 3.21 3.40 -1.65
N VAL A 135 2.16 2.80 -2.20
CA VAL A 135 1.06 3.51 -2.86
C VAL A 135 -0.25 3.09 -2.21
N VAL A 136 -1.00 4.06 -1.72
CA VAL A 136 -2.36 3.85 -1.24
C VAL A 136 -3.26 3.64 -2.46
N ASP A 137 -3.57 2.40 -2.76
CA ASP A 137 -4.46 1.99 -3.86
C ASP A 137 -5.60 1.08 -3.38
N ASP A 138 -5.66 0.82 -2.07
CA ASP A 138 -6.65 -0.01 -1.42
C ASP A 138 -7.26 0.67 -0.18
N TYR A 139 -8.34 0.11 0.38
CA TYR A 139 -8.93 0.54 1.66
C TYR A 139 -9.47 -0.65 2.46
N GLY A 140 -9.75 -0.44 3.75
CA GLY A 140 -10.35 -1.45 4.61
C GLY A 140 -11.28 -0.84 5.67
N SER A 141 -12.32 -1.58 6.04
CA SER A 141 -13.31 -1.14 7.03
C SER A 141 -12.67 -0.84 8.39
N ALA A 142 -11.72 -1.66 8.82
CA ALA A 142 -11.00 -1.50 10.09
C ALA A 142 -10.17 -0.19 10.15
N LEU A 143 -9.74 0.31 8.99
CA LEU A 143 -8.87 1.49 8.83
C LEU A 143 -9.65 2.80 8.87
N THR A 144 -10.96 2.77 8.65
CA THR A 144 -11.81 3.96 8.57
C THR A 144 -11.83 4.72 9.90
N GLY A 145 -11.63 6.03 9.84
CA GLY A 145 -11.48 6.94 10.97
C GLY A 145 -10.10 6.91 11.63
N THR A 146 -9.11 6.21 11.05
CA THR A 146 -7.78 6.04 11.66
C THR A 146 -6.66 6.60 10.79
N GLY A 147 -5.50 6.85 11.41
CA GLY A 147 -4.26 7.12 10.70
C GLY A 147 -3.49 5.86 10.30
N THR A 148 -4.06 4.66 10.52
CA THR A 148 -3.39 3.38 10.26
C THR A 148 -3.25 3.13 8.77
N ILE A 149 -2.11 2.56 8.37
CA ILE A 149 -1.87 2.11 7.00
C ILE A 149 -1.59 0.60 7.02
N ASP A 150 -2.28 -0.14 6.18
CA ASP A 150 -2.10 -1.58 6.04
C ASP A 150 -1.23 -1.89 4.82
N ILE A 151 -0.15 -2.65 5.00
CA ILE A 151 0.79 -2.94 3.91
C ILE A 151 0.43 -4.26 3.25
N TYR A 152 0.30 -4.26 1.92
CA TYR A 152 0.05 -5.51 1.20
C TYR A 152 1.28 -6.43 1.28
N THR A 153 1.02 -7.70 1.55
CA THR A 153 2.02 -8.77 1.55
C THR A 153 1.52 -9.97 0.74
N PRO A 154 2.42 -10.72 0.07
CA PRO A 154 2.01 -11.78 -0.85
C PRO A 154 1.57 -13.07 -0.15
N THR A 155 1.97 -13.28 1.10
CA THR A 155 1.67 -14.50 1.87
C THR A 155 1.46 -14.18 3.35
N ARG A 156 0.81 -15.10 4.06
CA ARG A 156 0.63 -15.02 5.51
C ARG A 156 1.98 -14.93 6.27
N GLY A 157 3.00 -15.66 5.83
CA GLY A 157 4.32 -15.60 6.46
C GLY A 157 4.97 -14.22 6.36
N HIS A 158 4.83 -13.55 5.21
CA HIS A 158 5.25 -12.15 5.05
C HIS A 158 4.44 -11.20 5.93
N MET A 159 3.14 -11.44 6.03
CA MET A 159 2.23 -10.66 6.87
C MET A 159 2.59 -10.76 8.35
N ASP A 160 2.82 -11.98 8.86
CA ASP A 160 3.23 -12.24 10.24
C ASP A 160 4.63 -11.66 10.53
N ALA A 161 5.56 -11.77 9.59
CA ALA A 161 6.90 -11.16 9.69
C ALA A 161 6.86 -9.62 9.74
N TRP A 162 5.87 -9.00 9.10
CA TRP A 162 5.62 -7.57 9.26
C TRP A 162 4.95 -7.27 10.61
N GLY A 163 3.85 -7.94 10.95
CA GLY A 163 3.11 -7.71 12.18
C GLY A 163 2.59 -6.28 12.36
N CYS A 164 2.09 -5.95 13.55
CA CYS A 164 1.72 -4.58 13.90
C CYS A 164 2.94 -3.82 14.40
N ARG A 165 3.25 -2.66 13.80
CA ARG A 165 4.37 -1.81 14.23
C ARG A 165 4.06 -0.33 14.07
N LYS A 166 4.86 0.52 14.69
CA LYS A 166 4.75 1.98 14.56
C LYS A 166 5.99 2.50 13.88
N VAL A 167 5.82 3.21 12.78
CA VAL A 167 6.90 3.63 11.89
C VAL A 167 6.85 5.13 11.63
N GLU A 168 7.97 5.67 11.17
CA GLU A 168 8.00 6.98 10.54
C GLU A 168 7.79 6.81 9.03
N ILE A 169 6.82 7.55 8.49
CA ILE A 169 6.62 7.65 7.05
C ILE A 169 6.93 9.06 6.56
N ALA A 170 7.33 9.16 5.30
CA ALA A 170 7.43 10.41 4.57
C ALA A 170 6.54 10.34 3.32
N ILE A 171 5.54 11.22 3.26
CA ILE A 171 4.64 11.36 2.11
C ILE A 171 5.39 12.05 0.98
N VAL A 172 5.64 11.28 -0.08
CA VAL A 172 6.29 11.74 -1.30
C VAL A 172 5.31 12.52 -2.14
N GLN A 173 4.11 11.98 -2.35
CA GLN A 173 3.09 12.58 -3.18
C GLN A 173 1.72 12.30 -2.57
N TRP A 174 0.90 13.34 -2.48
CA TRP A 174 -0.49 13.18 -2.06
C TRP A 174 -1.37 12.64 -3.19
N GLY A 175 -2.36 11.81 -2.81
CA GLY A 175 -3.39 11.32 -3.71
C GLY A 175 -4.47 12.37 -4.00
N SER A 176 -5.56 11.92 -4.63
CA SER A 176 -6.66 12.79 -5.04
C SER A 176 -7.94 12.50 -4.28
N TYR A 177 -8.46 13.51 -3.56
CA TYR A 177 -9.76 13.44 -2.92
C TYR A 177 -10.89 13.29 -3.94
N ALA A 178 -10.82 14.00 -5.07
CA ALA A 178 -11.80 13.87 -6.14
C ALA A 178 -11.86 12.43 -6.69
N ARG A 179 -10.70 11.80 -6.95
CA ARG A 179 -10.65 10.42 -7.43
C ARG A 179 -11.15 9.43 -6.37
N SER A 180 -10.79 9.62 -5.11
CA SER A 180 -11.33 8.81 -4.01
C SER A 180 -12.86 8.91 -3.96
N ALA A 181 -13.41 10.13 -4.05
CA ALA A 181 -14.85 10.35 -4.02
C ALA A 181 -15.57 9.69 -5.20
N GLU A 182 -15.03 9.79 -6.42
CA GLU A 182 -15.59 9.17 -7.61
C GLU A 182 -15.74 7.64 -7.47
N ILE A 183 -14.73 6.98 -6.89
CA ILE A 183 -14.75 5.54 -6.66
C ILE A 183 -15.72 5.20 -5.52
N LEU A 184 -15.64 5.91 -4.39
CA LEU A 184 -16.44 5.62 -3.20
C LEU A 184 -17.93 5.92 -3.38
N ALA A 185 -18.30 6.90 -4.22
CA ALA A 185 -19.69 7.22 -4.53
C ALA A 185 -20.48 5.99 -5.00
N LYS A 186 -19.82 5.10 -5.75
CA LYS A 186 -20.40 3.85 -6.28
C LYS A 186 -20.49 2.73 -5.24
N ARG A 187 -19.94 2.94 -4.04
CA ARG A 187 -19.77 1.90 -2.99
C ARG A 187 -20.36 2.32 -1.64
N THR A 188 -21.17 3.38 -1.63
CA THR A 188 -21.75 3.93 -0.40
C THR A 188 -22.73 2.99 0.31
N GLY A 189 -23.12 1.87 -0.31
CA GLY A 189 -23.85 0.78 0.36
C GLY A 189 -23.12 0.26 1.61
N PHE A 190 -21.79 0.24 1.59
CA PHE A 190 -20.99 -0.14 2.75
C PHE A 190 -20.74 1.06 3.68
N THR A 191 -20.99 0.87 4.99
CA THR A 191 -20.89 1.93 6.01
C THR A 191 -19.53 2.64 6.00
N HIS A 192 -18.43 1.88 5.91
CA HIS A 192 -17.07 2.43 5.88
C HIS A 192 -16.82 3.28 4.62
N CYS A 193 -17.30 2.84 3.45
CA CYS A 193 -17.21 3.61 2.21
C CYS A 193 -18.03 4.91 2.30
N ARG A 194 -19.24 4.84 2.86
CA ARG A 194 -20.11 6.00 3.09
C ARG A 194 -19.46 7.04 4.01
N GLN A 195 -18.82 6.60 5.09
CA GLN A 195 -18.10 7.45 6.04
C GLN A 195 -16.92 8.17 5.37
N MET A 196 -16.06 7.42 4.66
CA MET A 196 -14.95 8.01 3.91
C MET A 196 -15.45 9.01 2.86
N TYR A 197 -16.49 8.65 2.09
CA TYR A 197 -17.09 9.53 1.10
C TYR A 197 -17.59 10.84 1.71
N ALA A 198 -18.37 10.78 2.80
CA ALA A 198 -18.88 11.96 3.48
C ALA A 198 -17.76 12.86 4.02
N ALA A 199 -16.72 12.27 4.63
CA ALA A 199 -15.56 13.00 5.12
C ALA A 199 -14.80 13.71 3.99
N ILE A 200 -14.66 13.06 2.83
CA ILE A 200 -14.04 13.63 1.64
C ILE A 200 -14.87 14.78 1.08
N GLN A 201 -16.19 14.63 0.96
CA GLN A 201 -17.09 15.71 0.52
C GLN A 201 -16.93 16.95 1.42
N GLY A 202 -16.88 16.76 2.74
CA GLY A 202 -16.62 17.86 3.69
C GLY A 202 -15.25 18.53 3.53
N LYS A 203 -14.23 17.84 2.98
CA LYS A 203 -12.93 18.44 2.63
C LYS A 203 -12.98 19.16 1.29
N MET A 204 -13.62 18.57 0.29
CA MET A 204 -13.78 19.19 -1.03
C MET A 204 -14.59 20.49 -0.95
N ASN A 205 -15.63 20.54 -0.13
CA ASN A 205 -16.42 21.75 0.13
C ASN A 205 -15.60 22.88 0.81
N ARG A 206 -14.48 22.53 1.46
CA ARG A 206 -13.52 23.48 2.03
C ARG A 206 -12.37 23.83 1.07
N GLY A 207 -12.46 23.44 -0.20
CA GLY A 207 -11.49 23.75 -1.25
C GLY A 207 -10.36 22.73 -1.46
N TYR A 208 -10.39 21.57 -0.80
CA TYR A 208 -9.34 20.55 -0.92
C TYR A 208 -9.64 19.54 -2.04
N ALA A 209 -9.43 19.91 -3.31
CA ALA A 209 -9.58 18.98 -4.44
C ALA A 209 -8.42 17.97 -4.56
N THR A 210 -7.21 18.39 -4.19
CA THR A 210 -6.02 17.56 -4.01
C THR A 210 -5.66 17.49 -2.53
N ALA A 211 -5.17 16.36 -2.03
CA ALA A 211 -4.59 16.35 -0.68
C ALA A 211 -3.41 17.34 -0.65
N SER A 212 -3.48 18.30 0.26
CA SER A 212 -2.74 19.56 0.27
C SER A 212 -1.23 19.37 0.06
N ARG A 213 -0.66 20.13 -0.88
CA ARG A 213 0.76 20.12 -1.28
C ARG A 213 1.70 20.40 -0.12
#